data_AF-A0A8J3D3T0-F1
#
_entry.id   AF-A0A8J3D3T0-F1
#
_cell.length_a   1.000
_cell.length_b   1.000
_cell.length_c   1.000
_cell.angle_alpha   90.00
_cell.angle_beta   90.00
_cell.angle_gamma   90.00
#
_symmetry.space_group_name_H-M   'P 1'
#
loop_
_entity.id
_entity.type
_entity.pdbx_description
1 polymer ?
#
loop_
_entity_poly.entity_id
_entity_poly.type
_entity_poly.pdbx_seq_one_letter_code
_entity_poly.pdbx_strand_id
1 'polypeptide(L)'
;MNAFKTSAIAFTFALLSAASLQAQSTTPKTFGTSLYRVQNSMKMRLSVEKTPGETVSVRLIDQDGKELHRESIGRRIDKYGCYFDFSKVEDGDYTIEIANGAEVERKAIHLGSKEVVKAPARALVALN
;
A
#
# COMPACT_ATOMS: atom_id res chain seq x y z
N MET A 1 3.95 65.66 -1.77
CA MET A 1 3.68 64.88 -3.00
C MET A 1 4.90 64.04 -3.32
N ASN A 2 4.77 62.71 -3.17
CA ASN A 2 5.28 61.62 -4.03
C ASN A 2 6.81 61.46 -4.14
N ALA A 3 7.44 60.27 -4.04
CA ALA A 3 6.96 58.90 -3.98
C ALA A 3 8.09 57.99 -3.43
N PHE A 4 7.69 56.99 -2.64
CA PHE A 4 8.52 55.92 -2.11
C PHE A 4 8.76 54.89 -3.23
N LYS A 5 10.01 54.71 -3.70
CA LYS A 5 10.35 53.70 -4.71
C LYS A 5 10.84 52.43 -4.02
N THR A 6 9.92 51.50 -3.79
CA THR A 6 10.19 50.11 -3.42
C THR A 6 10.77 49.35 -4.60
N SER A 7 12.02 48.89 -4.49
CA SER A 7 12.61 47.94 -5.44
C SER A 7 12.53 46.54 -4.83
N ALA A 8 11.67 45.70 -5.42
CA ALA A 8 11.43 44.34 -4.97
C ALA A 8 12.65 43.44 -5.25
N ILE A 9 13.04 42.66 -4.25
CA ILE A 9 14.05 41.60 -4.35
C ILE A 9 13.33 40.34 -4.84
N ALA A 10 13.58 39.92 -6.08
CA ALA A 10 13.09 38.64 -6.59
C ALA A 10 14.09 37.53 -6.23
N PHE A 11 13.82 36.79 -5.15
CA PHE A 11 14.51 35.54 -4.85
C PHE A 11 13.82 34.41 -5.63
N THR A 12 14.36 34.06 -6.80
CA THR A 12 13.93 32.86 -7.53
C THR A 12 14.47 31.63 -6.84
N PHE A 13 13.61 30.95 -6.08
CA PHE A 13 13.91 29.67 -5.46
C PHE A 13 13.75 28.57 -6.52
N ALA A 14 14.86 28.10 -7.08
CA ALA A 14 14.85 26.95 -7.99
C ALA A 14 14.58 25.69 -7.18
N LEU A 15 13.39 25.08 -7.36
CA LEU A 15 13.11 23.75 -6.80
C LEU A 15 13.98 22.72 -7.54
N LEU A 16 14.99 22.21 -6.85
CA LEU A 16 15.77 21.06 -7.31
C LEU A 16 15.05 19.78 -6.88
N SER A 17 14.35 19.14 -7.82
CA SER A 17 13.71 17.85 -7.58
C SER A 17 14.78 16.76 -7.48
N ALA A 18 15.08 16.29 -6.27
CA ALA A 18 15.94 15.14 -6.07
C ALA A 18 15.18 13.86 -6.43
N ALA A 19 15.48 13.29 -7.61
CA ALA A 19 15.09 11.92 -7.92
C ALA A 19 15.94 10.96 -7.09
N SER A 20 15.36 10.32 -6.08
CA SER A 20 16.06 9.33 -5.27
C SER A 20 16.31 8.06 -6.09
N LEU A 21 17.57 7.80 -6.44
CA LEU A 21 18.01 6.48 -6.89
C LEU A 21 17.88 5.50 -5.72
N GLN A 22 16.88 4.61 -5.76
CA GLN A 22 16.77 3.52 -4.80
C GLN A 22 17.82 2.46 -5.14
N ALA A 23 18.95 2.50 -4.42
CA ALA A 23 19.93 1.42 -4.45
C ALA A 23 19.27 0.14 -3.92
N GLN A 24 19.11 -0.86 -4.78
CA GLN A 24 18.54 -2.14 -4.42
C GLN A 24 19.62 -2.95 -3.66
N SER A 25 19.60 -2.88 -2.33
CA SER A 25 20.52 -3.60 -1.46
C SER A 25 20.37 -5.12 -1.65
N THR A 26 21.46 -5.80 -2.04
CA THR A 26 21.52 -7.25 -2.28
C THR A 26 21.71 -8.06 -0.98
N THR A 27 21.21 -7.56 0.14
CA THR A 27 21.22 -8.31 1.40
C THR A 27 20.31 -9.54 1.27
N PRO A 28 20.77 -10.73 1.67
CA PRO A 28 19.94 -11.93 1.64
C PRO A 28 18.71 -11.74 2.54
N LYS A 29 17.52 -12.02 2.00
CA LYS A 29 16.28 -11.91 2.76
C LYS A 29 16.21 -12.97 3.85
N THR A 30 15.79 -12.58 5.04
CA THR A 30 15.65 -13.47 6.21
C THR A 30 14.19 -13.81 6.51
N PHE A 31 13.25 -13.22 5.75
CA PHE A 31 11.88 -13.69 5.67
C PHE A 31 11.34 -13.74 4.23
N GLY A 32 10.40 -14.65 4.01
CA GLY A 32 9.58 -14.76 2.80
C GLY A 32 8.13 -14.42 3.10
N THR A 33 7.46 -13.79 2.13
CA THR A 33 6.04 -13.44 2.26
C THR A 33 5.23 -13.89 1.05
N SER A 34 3.98 -14.27 1.29
CA SER A 34 2.98 -14.45 0.23
C SER A 34 1.69 -13.75 0.61
N LEU A 35 1.09 -13.07 -0.38
CA LEU A 35 -0.14 -12.30 -0.21
C LEU A 35 -1.09 -12.69 -1.35
N TYR A 36 -2.29 -13.14 -0.99
CA TYR A 36 -3.30 -13.51 -1.97
C TYR A 36 -4.70 -13.17 -1.50
N ARG A 37 -5.58 -12.88 -2.46
CA ARG A 37 -7.00 -12.66 -2.20
C ARG A 37 -7.70 -14.00 -1.98
N VAL A 38 -8.54 -14.07 -0.95
CA VAL A 38 -9.43 -15.21 -0.75
C VAL A 38 -10.56 -15.11 -1.77
N GLN A 39 -10.79 -16.21 -2.50
CA GLN A 39 -11.79 -16.27 -3.56
C GLN A 39 -13.16 -15.79 -3.09
N ASN A 40 -13.86 -15.04 -3.95
CA ASN A 40 -15.20 -14.51 -3.70
C ASN A 40 -15.35 -13.71 -2.39
N SER A 41 -14.28 -13.05 -1.94
CA SER A 41 -14.32 -12.24 -0.72
C SER A 41 -13.51 -10.95 -0.86
N MET A 42 -13.69 -10.03 0.08
CA MET A 42 -12.82 -8.86 0.26
C MET A 42 -11.70 -9.11 1.27
N LYS A 43 -11.35 -10.39 1.51
CA LYS A 43 -10.29 -10.77 2.43
C LYS A 43 -9.00 -11.07 1.68
N MET A 44 -7.88 -10.64 2.23
CA MET A 44 -6.55 -11.04 1.78
C MET A 44 -5.84 -11.81 2.86
N ARG A 45 -5.18 -12.90 2.48
CA ARG A 45 -4.35 -13.72 3.35
C ARG A 45 -2.90 -13.33 3.16
N LEU A 46 -2.27 -12.88 4.24
CA LEU A 46 -0.82 -12.75 4.32
C LEU A 46 -0.25 -13.98 5.03
N SER A 47 0.77 -14.58 4.44
CA SER A 47 1.61 -15.59 5.09
C SER A 47 3.05 -15.08 5.13
N VAL A 48 3.70 -15.29 6.27
CA VAL A 48 5.08 -14.90 6.54
C VAL A 48 5.82 -16.13 7.05
N GLU A 49 6.96 -16.43 6.45
CA GLU A 49 7.92 -17.43 6.92
C GLU A 49 9.24 -16.73 7.19
N LYS A 50 9.79 -16.87 8.40
CA LYS A 50 11.01 -16.16 8.80
C LYS A 50 12.04 -17.11 9.41
N THR A 51 13.30 -16.70 9.38
CA THR A 51 14.36 -17.40 10.08
C THR A 51 14.07 -17.47 11.59
N PRO A 52 14.29 -18.62 12.25
CA PRO A 52 14.09 -18.77 13.69
C PRO A 52 14.90 -17.75 14.50
N GLY A 53 14.30 -17.22 15.57
CA GLY A 53 14.96 -16.23 16.43
C GLY A 53 14.77 -14.78 15.99
N GLU A 54 14.29 -14.50 14.78
CA GLU A 54 14.01 -13.14 14.31
C GLU A 54 12.65 -12.62 14.77
N THR A 55 12.49 -11.30 14.76
CA THR A 55 11.20 -10.63 14.98
C THR A 55 10.82 -9.88 13.72
N VAL A 56 9.60 -10.09 13.23
CA VAL A 56 9.08 -9.42 12.03
C VAL A 56 7.83 -8.64 12.43
N SER A 57 7.75 -7.38 12.04
CA SER A 57 6.55 -6.55 12.16
C SER A 57 5.78 -6.52 10.86
N VAL A 58 4.47 -6.52 10.95
CA VAL A 58 3.53 -6.38 9.83
C VAL A 58 2.67 -5.16 10.11
N ARG A 59 2.55 -4.25 9.14
CA ARG A 59 1.73 -3.04 9.24
C ARG A 59 0.83 -2.92 8.01
N LEU A 60 -0.42 -2.51 8.21
CA LEU A 60 -1.31 -2.08 7.15
C LEU A 60 -1.42 -0.57 7.21
N ILE A 61 -1.13 0.08 6.09
CA ILE A 61 -1.07 1.54 5.95
C ILE A 61 -2.02 1.92 4.81
N ASP A 62 -2.86 2.94 5.01
CA ASP A 62 -3.70 3.50 3.95
C ASP A 62 -2.95 4.51 3.07
N GLN A 63 -3.64 5.03 2.06
CA GLN A 63 -3.11 6.00 1.09
C GLN A 63 -2.64 7.31 1.72
N ASP A 64 -3.19 7.70 2.87
CA ASP A 64 -2.82 8.91 3.60
C ASP A 64 -1.61 8.67 4.53
N GLY A 65 -1.06 7.45 4.52
CA GLY A 65 0.04 7.05 5.39
C GLY A 65 -0.40 6.71 6.82
N LYS A 66 -1.72 6.62 7.09
CA LYS A 66 -2.23 6.27 8.41
C LYS A 66 -2.17 4.75 8.59
N GLU A 67 -1.62 4.36 9.74
CA GLU A 67 -1.56 2.96 10.12
C GLU A 67 -2.93 2.46 10.61
N LEU A 68 -3.47 1.48 9.89
CA LEU A 68 -4.74 0.83 10.22
C LEU A 68 -4.55 -0.42 11.07
N HIS A 69 -3.40 -1.06 10.96
CA HIS A 69 -3.07 -2.26 11.72
C HIS A 69 -1.56 -2.40 11.93
N ARG A 70 -1.18 -2.96 13.06
CA ARG A 70 0.20 -3.35 13.37
C ARG A 70 0.22 -4.61 14.19
N GLU A 71 1.11 -5.51 13.82
CA GLU A 71 1.36 -6.74 14.53
C GLU A 71 2.86 -7.07 14.55
N SER A 72 3.32 -7.74 15.62
CA SER A 72 4.69 -8.18 15.77
C SER A 72 4.75 -9.70 15.94
N ILE A 73 5.40 -10.37 14.99
CA ILE A 73 5.64 -11.81 14.98
C ILE A 73 6.90 -12.09 15.80
N GLY A 74 6.71 -12.72 16.96
CA GLY A 74 7.80 -12.98 17.91
C GLY A 74 8.82 -14.04 17.46
N ARG A 75 9.92 -14.11 18.20
CA ARG A 75 11.09 -14.97 17.92
C ARG A 75 10.80 -16.47 17.85
N ARG A 76 9.72 -16.93 18.49
CA ARG A 76 9.32 -18.34 18.60
C ARG A 76 8.34 -18.80 17.51
N ILE A 77 7.93 -17.90 16.62
CA ILE A 77 6.95 -18.17 15.57
C ILE A 77 7.67 -18.10 14.23
N ASP A 78 7.94 -19.24 13.62
CA ASP A 78 8.69 -19.27 12.34
C ASP A 78 7.76 -19.07 11.14
N LYS A 79 6.50 -19.49 11.28
CA LYS A 79 5.45 -19.36 10.28
C LYS A 79 4.26 -18.65 10.89
N TYR A 80 3.83 -17.60 10.21
CA TYR A 80 2.71 -16.79 10.63
C TYR A 80 1.77 -16.55 9.45
N GLY A 81 0.50 -16.32 9.75
CA GLY A 81 -0.29 -15.58 8.79
C GLY A 81 -1.56 -15.03 9.40
N CYS A 82 -2.00 -13.92 8.82
CA CYS A 82 -3.20 -13.20 9.20
C CYS A 82 -4.12 -12.96 7.99
N TYR A 83 -5.38 -12.63 8.27
CA TYR A 83 -6.31 -12.14 7.26
C TYR A 83 -6.54 -10.65 7.47
N PHE A 84 -6.48 -9.90 6.37
CA PHE A 84 -6.96 -8.53 6.31
C PHE A 84 -8.33 -8.54 5.66
N ASP A 85 -9.34 -7.98 6.35
CA ASP A 85 -10.70 -7.88 5.85
C ASP A 85 -10.96 -6.45 5.37
N PHE A 86 -11.11 -6.28 4.06
CA PHE A 86 -11.35 -5.01 3.40
C PHE A 86 -12.85 -4.78 3.08
N SER A 87 -13.76 -5.56 3.67
CA SER A 87 -15.20 -5.43 3.39
C SER A 87 -15.84 -4.13 3.89
N LYS A 88 -15.18 -3.43 4.82
CA LYS A 88 -15.67 -2.20 5.46
C LYS A 88 -14.71 -1.02 5.33
N VAL A 89 -13.75 -1.11 4.41
CA VAL A 89 -12.86 0.02 4.09
C VAL A 89 -13.30 0.66 2.78
N GLU A 90 -12.85 1.88 2.56
CA GLU A 90 -13.09 2.61 1.33
C GLU A 90 -12.23 2.07 0.19
N ASP A 91 -12.64 2.37 -1.04
CA ASP A 91 -11.76 2.18 -2.20
C ASP A 91 -10.54 3.09 -2.07
N GLY A 92 -9.39 2.61 -2.53
CA GLY A 92 -8.13 3.33 -2.37
C GLY A 92 -6.90 2.43 -2.40
N ASP A 93 -5.76 3.07 -2.18
CA ASP A 93 -4.45 2.42 -2.16
C ASP A 93 -4.06 2.05 -0.72
N TYR A 94 -3.58 0.83 -0.56
CA TYR A 94 -3.12 0.31 0.72
C TYR A 94 -1.76 -0.34 0.58
N THR A 95 -0.96 -0.25 1.63
CA THR A 95 0.36 -0.88 1.69
C THR A 95 0.43 -1.80 2.91
N ILE A 96 0.77 -3.06 2.66
CA ILE A 96 1.26 -3.94 3.73
C ILE A 96 2.78 -3.83 3.78
N GLU A 97 3.31 -3.32 4.89
CA GLU A 97 4.73 -3.25 5.18
C GLU A 97 5.13 -4.39 6.12
N ILE A 98 6.14 -5.17 5.73
CA ILE A 98 6.72 -6.26 6.51
C ILE A 98 8.18 -5.92 6.78
N ALA A 99 8.60 -5.87 8.04
CA ALA A 99 9.95 -5.41 8.40
C ALA A 99 10.51 -6.10 9.64
N ASN A 100 11.82 -6.42 9.64
CA ASN A 100 12.55 -6.97 10.80
C ASN A 100 13.65 -6.04 11.34
N GLY A 101 13.65 -4.77 10.92
CA GLY A 101 14.62 -3.75 11.30
C GLY A 101 15.88 -3.71 10.43
N ALA A 102 16.23 -4.81 9.75
CA ALA A 102 17.31 -4.86 8.76
C ALA A 102 16.78 -4.72 7.33
N GLU A 103 15.64 -5.34 7.04
CA GLU A 103 14.97 -5.30 5.75
C GLU A 103 13.50 -4.92 5.86
N VAL A 104 12.98 -4.37 4.76
CA VAL A 104 11.59 -3.93 4.62
C VAL A 104 11.06 -4.40 3.27
N GLU A 105 9.94 -5.12 3.28
CA GLU A 105 9.18 -5.50 2.09
C GLU A 105 7.82 -4.80 2.10
N ARG A 106 7.43 -4.22 0.97
CA ARG A 106 6.12 -3.54 0.82
C ARG A 106 5.30 -4.23 -0.27
N LYS A 107 4.04 -4.50 0.03
CA LYS A 107 3.04 -5.03 -0.91
C LYS A 107 1.95 -4.00 -1.10
N ALA A 108 1.82 -3.49 -2.32
CA ALA A 108 0.74 -2.59 -2.70
C ALA A 108 -0.55 -3.36 -2.97
N ILE A 109 -1.67 -2.79 -2.53
CA ILE A 109 -3.02 -3.30 -2.73
C ILE A 109 -3.86 -2.14 -3.27
N HIS A 110 -4.51 -2.37 -4.40
CA HIS A 110 -5.42 -1.39 -5.01
C HIS A 110 -6.85 -1.92 -4.86
N LEU A 111 -7.69 -1.20 -4.12
CA LEU A 111 -9.11 -1.48 -3.99
C LEU A 111 -9.90 -0.52 -4.86
N GLY A 112 -10.72 -1.07 -5.75
CA GLY A 112 -11.61 -0.30 -6.60
C GLY A 112 -12.85 -1.08 -6.96
N SER A 113 -14.00 -0.46 -6.76
CA SER A 113 -15.28 -0.93 -7.28
C SER A 113 -15.32 -0.71 -8.80
N LYS A 114 -15.36 -1.80 -9.57
CA LYS A 114 -15.81 -1.70 -10.95
C LYS A 114 -17.32 -1.51 -10.90
N GLU A 115 -17.81 -0.30 -11.18
CA GLU A 115 -19.22 -0.12 -11.50
C GLU A 115 -19.54 -1.03 -12.70
N VAL A 116 -20.28 -2.11 -12.43
CA VAL A 116 -20.89 -2.92 -13.49
C VAL A 116 -22.09 -2.12 -13.98
N VAL A 117 -21.86 -1.22 -14.93
CA VAL A 117 -22.95 -0.61 -15.70
C VAL A 117 -23.65 -1.76 -16.40
N LYS A 118 -24.79 -2.20 -15.86
CA LYS A 118 -25.66 -3.19 -16.50
C LYS A 118 -26.12 -2.57 -17.81
N ALA A 119 -25.61 -3.09 -18.93
CA ALA A 119 -26.10 -2.70 -20.24
C ALA A 119 -27.62 -2.94 -20.28
N PRO A 120 -28.42 -2.01 -20.82
CA PRO A 120 -29.86 -2.18 -20.90
C PRO A 120 -30.17 -3.45 -21.70
N ALA A 121 -31.05 -4.29 -21.17
CA ALA A 121 -31.52 -5.48 -21.88
C ALA A 121 -32.11 -5.04 -23.22
N ARG A 122 -31.57 -5.58 -24.33
CA ARG A 122 -32.13 -5.34 -25.66
C ARG A 122 -33.49 -6.04 -25.72
N ALA A 123 -34.58 -5.28 -25.79
CA ALA A 123 -35.90 -5.82 -26.04
C ALA A 123 -35.97 -6.33 -27.49
N LEU A 124 -36.18 -7.63 -27.67
CA LEU A 124 -36.53 -8.19 -28.97
C LEU A 124 -38.03 -7.95 -29.19
N VAL A 125 -38.38 -7.11 -30.14
CA VAL A 125 -39.77 -6.95 -30.59
C VAL A 125 -39.98 -7.95 -31.74
N ALA A 126 -40.86 -8.93 -31.54
CA ALA A 126 -41.34 -9.76 -32.62
C ALA A 126 -42.31 -8.94 -33.48
N LEU A 127 -42.04 -8.82 -34.78
CA LEU A 127 -43.04 -8.37 -35.76
C LEU A 127 -43.87 -9.58 -36.19
N ASN A 128 -45.19 -9.41 -36.18
CA ASN A 128 -46.18 -10.38 -36.64
C ASN A 128 -46.47 -10.21 -38.13
#